data_AF-A0AAW9IB49-F1
#
_entry.id   AF-A0AAW9IB49-F1
#
_cell.length_a   1.000
_cell.length_b   1.000
_cell.length_c   1.000
_cell.angle_alpha   90.00
_cell.angle_beta   90.00
_cell.angle_gamma   90.00
#
_symmetry.space_group_name_H-M   'P 1'
#
loop_
_entity.id
_entity.type
_entity.pdbx_description
1 polymer ?
#
loop_
_entity_poly.entity_id
_entity_poly.type
_entity_poly.pdbx_seq_one_letter_code
_entity_poly.pdbx_strand_id
1 'polypeptide(L)'
;DITRYFMLIPEAAQLVLQAGAVAKGGEIFVLDMGKPVKIYDLALDLIRLSGFTPEKDIKIEIVGLRPGEKLYEELLMAENKLSETKHEKIFIEMPSNIDYELLKDKIQILVSASKMENKEKVKYELKKIVPTYTRLDEVATTSTN
;
A
#
# COMPACT_ATOMS: atom_id res chain seq x y z
N ASP A 1 -2.52 15.12 -8.54
CA ASP A 1 -2.42 13.82 -9.22
C ASP A 1 -2.35 12.60 -8.30
N ILE A 2 -2.87 12.65 -7.07
CA ILE A 2 -2.94 11.46 -6.21
C ILE A 2 -4.00 10.46 -6.71
N THR A 3 -3.65 9.18 -6.77
CA THR A 3 -4.56 8.10 -7.19
C THR A 3 -4.64 6.97 -6.17
N ARG A 4 -5.80 6.31 -6.06
CA ARG A 4 -5.99 5.13 -5.22
C ARG A 4 -6.77 4.05 -5.95
N TYR A 5 -6.53 2.81 -5.57
CA TYR A 5 -7.34 1.67 -5.99
C TYR A 5 -8.54 1.51 -5.06
N PHE A 6 -9.67 1.12 -5.63
CA PHE A 6 -10.91 0.89 -4.89
C PHE A 6 -11.51 -0.43 -5.32
N MET A 7 -12.13 -1.11 -4.36
CA MET A 7 -12.90 -2.33 -4.57
C MET A 7 -14.07 -2.32 -3.61
N LEU A 8 -15.19 -2.92 -4.02
CA LEU A 8 -16.33 -3.05 -3.12
C LEU A 8 -15.97 -4.01 -1.98
N ILE A 9 -16.40 -3.69 -0.76
CA ILE A 9 -16.18 -4.53 0.42
C ILE A 9 -16.60 -6.00 0.20
N PRO A 10 -17.83 -6.30 -0.30
CA PRO A 10 -18.22 -7.70 -0.52
C PRO A 10 -17.35 -8.40 -1.58
N GLU A 11 -16.88 -7.67 -2.59
CA GLU A 11 -15.98 -8.21 -3.62
C GLU A 11 -14.62 -8.57 -3.00
N ALA A 12 -14.01 -7.65 -2.26
CA ALA A 12 -12.73 -7.89 -1.58
C ALA A 12 -12.83 -9.06 -0.58
N ALA A 13 -13.90 -9.09 0.22
CA ALA A 13 -14.12 -10.17 1.17
C ALA A 13 -14.29 -11.54 0.48
N GLN A 14 -15.03 -11.59 -0.63
CA GLN A 14 -15.21 -12.81 -1.41
C GLN A 14 -13.88 -13.31 -1.99
N LEU A 15 -13.06 -12.42 -2.55
CA LEU A 15 -11.74 -12.77 -3.08
C LEU A 15 -10.81 -13.29 -1.99
N VAL A 16 -10.81 -12.68 -0.79
CA VAL A 16 -10.03 -13.16 0.36
C VAL A 16 -10.46 -14.57 0.78
N LEU A 17 -11.77 -14.83 0.85
CA LEU A 17 -12.27 -16.17 1.19
C LEU A 17 -11.89 -17.22 0.14
N GLN A 18 -11.96 -16.87 -1.16
CA GLN A 18 -11.55 -17.76 -2.24
C GLN A 18 -10.04 -18.04 -2.21
N ALA A 19 -9.21 -17.02 -1.98
CA ALA A 19 -7.77 -17.18 -1.81
C ALA A 19 -7.46 -18.14 -0.65
N GLY A 20 -8.13 -17.96 0.49
CA GLY A 20 -8.00 -18.85 1.64
C GLY A 20 -8.44 -20.29 1.37
N ALA A 21 -9.46 -20.50 0.53
CA ALA A 21 -9.95 -21.84 0.18
C ALA A 21 -8.98 -22.62 -0.73
N VAL A 22 -8.13 -21.94 -1.49
CA VAL A 22 -7.14 -22.57 -2.39
C VAL A 22 -5.71 -22.58 -1.84
N ALA A 23 -5.47 -21.90 -0.72
CA ALA A 23 -4.16 -21.79 -0.08
C ALA A 23 -3.66 -23.15 0.42
N LYS A 24 -2.37 -23.43 0.20
CA LYS A 24 -1.70 -24.64 0.72
C LYS A 24 -0.72 -24.32 1.85
N GLY A 25 -0.49 -23.05 2.13
CA GLY A 25 0.38 -22.55 3.18
C GLY A 25 1.64 -21.93 2.59
N GLY A 26 1.93 -20.69 3.02
CA GLY A 26 3.11 -19.94 2.61
C GLY A 26 2.91 -19.08 1.36
N GLU A 27 1.76 -19.09 0.70
CA GLU A 27 1.50 -18.19 -0.41
C GLU A 27 1.18 -16.76 0.05
N ILE A 28 1.68 -15.76 -0.68
CA ILE A 28 1.24 -14.37 -0.55
C ILE A 28 0.27 -14.09 -1.70
N PHE A 29 -0.99 -13.80 -1.40
CA PHE A 29 -2.00 -13.51 -2.40
C PHE A 29 -2.08 -12.03 -2.71
N VAL A 30 -2.09 -11.69 -4.00
CA VAL A 30 -2.24 -10.32 -4.51
C VAL A 30 -3.55 -10.25 -5.30
N LEU A 31 -4.38 -9.25 -5.00
CA LEU A 31 -5.67 -9.05 -5.66
C LEU A 31 -5.55 -8.01 -6.77
N ASP A 32 -6.18 -8.28 -7.91
CA ASP A 32 -6.34 -7.29 -8.97
C ASP A 32 -7.41 -6.27 -8.55
N MET A 33 -6.96 -5.05 -8.33
CA MET A 33 -7.81 -3.93 -7.92
C MET A 33 -8.33 -3.12 -9.11
N GLY A 34 -8.00 -3.51 -10.34
CA GLY A 34 -8.40 -2.82 -11.56
C GLY A 34 -7.67 -1.49 -11.76
N LYS A 35 -8.38 -0.50 -12.32
CA LYS A 35 -7.79 0.80 -12.68
C LYS A 35 -7.74 1.74 -11.47
N PRO A 36 -6.63 2.47 -11.27
CA PRO A 36 -6.55 3.47 -10.22
C PRO A 36 -7.47 4.66 -10.52
N VAL A 37 -8.02 5.25 -9.47
CA VAL A 37 -8.92 6.41 -9.54
C VAL A 37 -8.21 7.64 -8.98
N LYS A 38 -8.28 8.77 -9.71
CA LYS A 38 -7.78 10.06 -9.23
C LYS A 38 -8.69 10.60 -8.12
N ILE A 39 -8.12 10.92 -6.97
CA ILE A 39 -8.91 11.42 -5.82
C ILE A 39 -9.56 12.77 -6.12
N TYR A 40 -8.90 13.60 -6.91
CA TYR A 40 -9.46 14.89 -7.33
C TYR A 40 -10.74 14.70 -8.16
N ASP A 41 -10.70 13.80 -9.15
CA ASP A 41 -11.85 13.48 -9.99
C ASP A 41 -12.99 12.87 -9.17
N LEU A 42 -12.65 11.95 -8.24
CA LEU A 42 -13.61 11.39 -7.31
C LEU A 42 -14.31 12.46 -6.46
N ALA A 43 -13.57 13.45 -5.95
CA ALA A 43 -14.15 14.55 -5.18
C ALA A 43 -15.12 15.40 -6.02
N LEU A 44 -14.73 15.72 -7.26
CA LEU A 44 -15.60 16.44 -8.20
C LEU A 44 -16.89 15.66 -8.49
N ASP A 45 -16.79 14.35 -8.70
CA ASP A 45 -17.93 13.50 -8.99
C ASP A 45 -18.88 13.38 -7.78
N LEU A 46 -18.33 13.27 -6.56
CA LEU A 46 -19.15 13.27 -5.34
C LEU A 46 -19.93 14.58 -5.16
N ILE A 47 -19.30 15.74 -5.43
CA ILE A 47 -19.98 17.04 -5.38
C ILE A 47 -21.14 17.09 -6.39
N ARG A 48 -20.89 16.68 -7.64
CA ARG A 48 -21.92 16.63 -8.71
C ARG A 48 -23.06 15.68 -8.37
N LEU A 49 -22.75 14.48 -7.89
CA LEU A 49 -23.73 13.47 -7.48
C LEU A 49 -24.60 13.93 -6.30
N SER A 50 -24.07 14.85 -5.49
CA SER A 50 -24.80 15.47 -4.38
C SER A 50 -25.68 16.65 -4.84
N GLY A 51 -25.71 16.96 -6.14
CA GLY A 51 -26.53 18.04 -6.72
C GLY A 51 -25.88 19.43 -6.70
N PHE A 52 -24.58 19.51 -6.41
CA PHE A 52 -23.84 20.78 -6.32
C PHE A 52 -22.90 20.98 -7.52
N THR A 53 -22.54 22.24 -7.77
CA THR A 53 -21.58 22.64 -8.80
C THR A 53 -20.19 22.81 -8.16
N PRO A 54 -19.18 22.00 -8.55
CA PRO A 54 -17.82 22.18 -8.08
C PRO A 54 -17.27 23.58 -8.31
N GLU A 55 -16.43 24.08 -7.41
CA GLU A 55 -15.81 25.42 -7.41
C GLU A 55 -16.77 26.61 -7.27
N LYS A 56 -18.08 26.38 -7.35
CA LYS A 56 -19.12 27.39 -7.12
C LYS A 56 -19.81 27.19 -5.79
N ASP A 57 -20.42 26.02 -5.59
CA ASP A 57 -21.18 25.70 -4.38
C ASP A 57 -20.26 25.07 -3.32
N ILE A 58 -19.29 24.26 -3.75
CA ILE A 58 -18.28 23.62 -2.90
C ILE A 58 -16.91 23.75 -3.58
N LYS A 59 -15.96 24.41 -2.91
CA LYS A 59 -14.58 24.58 -3.39
C LYS A 59 -13.70 23.42 -2.92
N ILE A 60 -12.73 23.03 -3.74
CA ILE A 60 -11.72 22.03 -3.37
C ILE A 60 -10.40 22.74 -3.02
N GLU A 61 -9.93 22.55 -1.79
CA GLU A 61 -8.63 23.06 -1.35
C GLU A 61 -7.57 21.96 -1.35
N ILE A 62 -6.40 22.25 -1.93
CA ILE A 62 -5.27 21.32 -1.97
C ILE A 62 -4.38 21.56 -0.76
N VAL A 63 -4.37 20.62 0.18
CA VAL A 63 -3.63 20.73 1.46
C VAL A 63 -2.22 20.11 1.43
N GLY A 64 -1.81 19.55 0.28
CA GLY A 64 -0.55 18.82 0.15
C GLY A 64 -0.61 17.39 0.69
N LEU A 65 0.53 16.69 0.63
CA LEU A 65 0.67 15.31 1.11
C LEU A 65 1.03 15.28 2.60
N ARG A 66 0.50 14.29 3.33
CA ARG A 66 0.93 14.04 4.71
C ARG A 66 2.27 13.31 4.72
N PRO A 67 3.08 13.44 5.79
CA PRO A 67 4.30 12.67 5.94
C PRO A 67 4.04 11.16 5.82
N GLY A 68 4.77 10.50 4.93
CA GLY A 68 4.58 9.07 4.67
C GLY A 68 3.55 8.73 3.59
N GLU A 69 2.88 9.72 3.00
CA GLU A 69 1.84 9.50 1.98
C GLU A 69 2.44 9.41 0.57
N LYS A 70 2.06 8.37 -0.18
CA LYS A 70 2.47 8.18 -1.58
C LYS A 70 1.48 8.86 -2.54
N LEU A 71 1.98 9.45 -3.63
CA LEU A 71 1.15 9.96 -4.74
C LEU A 71 0.45 8.82 -5.48
N TYR A 72 1.18 7.74 -5.73
CA TYR A 72 0.71 6.55 -6.44
C TYR A 72 1.01 5.32 -5.58
N GLU A 73 0.03 4.42 -5.45
CA GLU A 73 0.25 3.12 -4.84
C GLU A 73 0.89 2.18 -5.86
N GLU A 74 1.88 1.42 -5.42
CA GLU A 74 2.51 0.37 -6.23
C GLU A 74 1.53 -0.80 -6.36
N LEU A 75 1.23 -1.22 -7.59
CA LEU A 75 0.63 -2.53 -7.83
C LEU A 75 1.74 -3.56 -7.69
N LEU A 76 1.66 -4.41 -6.66
CA LEU A 76 2.57 -5.55 -6.46
C LEU A 76 2.70 -6.45 -7.70
N MET A 77 1.72 -6.37 -8.61
CA MET A 77 1.73 -7.08 -9.89
C MET A 77 2.80 -6.65 -10.89
N ALA A 78 3.29 -5.41 -10.80
CA ALA A 78 4.21 -4.88 -11.80
C ALA A 78 5.68 -5.27 -11.55
N GLU A 79 6.05 -5.59 -10.30
CA GLU A 79 7.46 -5.77 -9.90
C GLU A 79 7.85 -7.23 -9.70
N ASN A 80 6.89 -8.12 -9.39
CA ASN A 80 7.16 -9.49 -9.00
C ASN A 80 6.66 -10.51 -10.05
N LYS A 81 7.33 -11.67 -10.12
CA LYS A 81 6.84 -12.82 -10.89
C LYS A 81 5.61 -13.41 -10.18
N LEU A 82 4.45 -12.91 -10.55
CA LEU A 82 3.19 -13.46 -10.08
C LEU A 82 2.82 -14.72 -10.85
N SER A 83 2.31 -15.72 -10.13
CA SER A 83 1.66 -16.88 -10.71
C SER A 83 0.16 -16.68 -10.69
N GLU A 84 -0.51 -16.97 -11.81
CA GLU A 84 -1.96 -16.92 -11.91
C GLU A 84 -2.60 -18.03 -11.06
N THR A 85 -3.77 -17.74 -10.48
CA THR A 85 -4.63 -18.76 -9.89
C THR A 85 -5.75 -19.15 -10.87
N LYS A 86 -6.67 -20.02 -10.45
CA LYS A 86 -7.89 -20.31 -11.22
C LYS A 86 -8.85 -19.12 -11.30
N HIS A 87 -8.67 -18.09 -10.48
CA HIS A 87 -9.51 -16.91 -10.47
C HIS A 87 -8.73 -15.71 -11.05
N GLU A 88 -9.29 -15.06 -12.06
CA GLU A 88 -8.62 -14.01 -12.86
C GLU A 88 -8.14 -12.80 -12.04
N LYS A 89 -8.78 -12.55 -10.89
CA LYS A 89 -8.42 -11.45 -9.97
C LYS A 89 -7.49 -11.83 -8.82
N ILE A 90 -7.05 -13.09 -8.73
CA ILE A 90 -6.22 -13.57 -7.62
C ILE A 90 -4.92 -14.11 -8.17
N PHE A 91 -3.82 -13.58 -7.66
CA PHE A 91 -2.46 -13.93 -8.05
C PHE A 91 -1.66 -14.38 -6.82
N ILE A 92 -0.63 -15.19 -7.05
CA ILE A 92 0.27 -15.66 -6.00
C ILE A 92 1.66 -15.09 -6.24
N GLU A 93 2.18 -14.42 -5.24
CA GLU A 93 3.59 -14.09 -5.11
C GLU A 93 4.26 -15.16 -4.23
N MET A 94 5.37 -15.73 -4.71
CA MET A 94 6.16 -16.65 -3.89
C MET A 94 6.98 -15.84 -2.88
N PRO A 95 6.85 -16.09 -1.57
CA PRO A 95 7.63 -15.37 -0.59
C PRO A 95 9.11 -15.68 -0.72
N SER A 96 9.92 -14.69 -0.40
CA SER A 96 11.34 -14.86 -0.14
C SER A 96 11.54 -15.76 1.08
N ASN A 97 12.49 -16.69 1.02
CA ASN A 97 12.86 -17.50 2.17
C ASN A 97 13.62 -16.62 3.19
N ILE A 98 13.00 -16.34 4.33
CA ILE A 98 13.57 -15.50 5.39
C ILE A 98 13.89 -16.41 6.59
N ASP A 99 15.11 -16.30 7.12
CA ASP A 99 15.50 -16.98 8.35
C ASP A 99 14.67 -16.45 9.53
N TYR A 100 13.90 -17.35 10.14
CA TYR A 100 12.99 -17.05 11.24
C TYR A 100 13.73 -16.55 12.50
N GLU A 101 14.83 -17.19 12.89
CA GLU A 101 15.57 -16.80 14.10
C GLU A 101 16.23 -15.43 13.88
N LEU A 102 16.82 -15.21 12.71
CA LEU A 102 17.38 -13.90 12.36
C LEU A 102 16.30 -12.80 12.35
N LEU A 103 15.12 -13.07 11.80
CA LEU A 103 14.01 -12.12 11.78
C LEU A 103 13.52 -11.80 13.19
N LYS A 104 13.38 -12.82 14.04
CA LYS A 104 12.95 -12.69 15.43
C LYS A 104 13.92 -11.83 16.24
N ASP A 105 15.22 -12.03 16.10
CA ASP A 105 16.24 -11.21 16.75
C ASP A 105 16.15 -9.75 16.31
N LYS A 106 16.01 -9.51 14.99
CA LYS A 106 15.83 -8.16 14.45
C LYS A 106 14.56 -7.48 14.97
N ILE A 107 13.45 -8.22 15.11
CA ILE A 107 12.20 -7.70 15.69
C ILE A 107 12.41 -7.32 17.17
N GLN A 108 13.14 -8.10 17.96
CA GLN A 108 13.43 -7.77 19.35
C GLN A 108 14.23 -6.46 19.48
N ILE A 109 15.17 -6.22 18.56
CA ILE A 109 15.92 -4.95 18.49
C ILE A 109 14.97 -3.78 18.21
N LEU A 110 14.05 -3.93 17.25
CA LEU A 110 13.03 -2.91 16.95
C LEU A 110 12.14 -2.60 18.16
N VAL A 111 11.64 -3.64 18.84
CA VAL A 111 10.79 -3.48 20.05
C VAL A 111 11.56 -2.73 21.13
N SER A 112 12.83 -3.05 21.34
CA SER A 112 13.67 -2.38 22.33
C SER A 112 13.91 -0.92 21.97
N ALA A 113 14.18 -0.61 20.69
CA ALA A 113 14.34 0.76 20.20
C ALA A 113 13.05 1.59 20.34
N SER A 114 11.88 0.97 20.09
CA SER A 114 10.57 1.60 20.25
C SER A 114 10.26 1.91 21.72
N LYS A 115 10.54 0.98 22.64
CA LYS A 115 10.37 1.20 24.10
C LYS A 115 11.25 2.33 24.65
N MET A 116 12.38 2.60 24.01
CA MET A 116 13.28 3.71 24.34
C MET A 116 12.90 5.02 23.60
N GLU A 117 11.76 5.04 22.89
CA GLU A 117 11.29 6.16 22.07
C GLU A 117 12.31 6.67 21.02
N ASN A 118 13.26 5.82 20.63
CA ASN A 118 14.33 6.18 19.71
C ASN A 118 13.87 5.98 18.25
N LYS A 119 13.16 6.98 17.73
CA LYS A 119 12.59 6.98 16.36
C LYS A 119 13.64 6.74 15.28
N GLU A 120 14.83 7.32 15.39
CA GLU A 120 15.90 7.16 14.41
C GLU A 120 16.43 5.72 14.39
N LYS A 121 16.62 5.12 15.56
CA LYS A 121 17.01 3.71 15.66
C LYS A 121 15.93 2.78 15.10
N VAL A 122 14.65 3.06 15.36
CA VAL A 122 13.53 2.30 14.77
C VAL A 122 13.58 2.36 13.25
N LYS A 123 13.68 3.57 12.67
CA LYS A 123 13.75 3.74 11.21
C LYS A 123 14.97 3.03 10.61
N TYR A 124 16.12 3.13 11.27
CA TYR A 124 17.36 2.48 10.82
C TYR A 124 17.28 0.95 10.84
N GLU A 125 16.79 0.36 11.92
CA GLU A 125 16.64 -1.11 12.03
C GLU A 125 15.54 -1.62 11.10
N LEU A 126 14.48 -0.84 10.87
CA LEU A 126 13.42 -1.17 9.92
C LEU A 126 13.99 -1.28 8.49
N LYS A 127 14.85 -0.35 8.07
CA LYS A 127 15.53 -0.39 6.76
C LYS A 127 16.39 -1.65 6.56
N LYS A 128 16.94 -2.21 7.64
CA LYS A 128 17.71 -3.48 7.58
C LYS A 128 16.84 -4.73 7.47
N ILE A 129 15.57 -4.65 7.89
CA ILE A 129 14.61 -5.76 7.79
C ILE A 129 13.86 -5.69 6.46
N VAL A 130 13.49 -4.49 6.03
CA VAL A 130 12.77 -4.22 4.80
C VAL A 130 13.65 -3.32 3.93
N PRO A 131 14.54 -3.88 3.09
CA PRO A 131 15.48 -3.08 2.29
C PRO A 131 14.79 -2.10 1.33
N THR A 132 13.58 -2.42 0.89
CA THR A 132 12.73 -1.58 0.02
C THR A 132 12.06 -0.43 0.76
N TYR A 133 12.08 -0.41 2.09
CA TYR A 133 11.56 0.72 2.88
C TYR A 133 12.30 1.99 2.52
N THR A 134 11.63 2.99 1.97
CA THR A 134 12.23 4.27 1.62
C THR A 134 11.69 5.34 2.56
N ARG A 135 12.58 6.15 3.13
CA ARG A 135 12.18 7.27 3.97
C ARG A 135 11.60 8.33 3.04
N LEU A 136 10.31 8.60 3.13
CA LEU A 136 9.68 9.63 2.28
C LEU A 136 10.23 11.03 2.58
N ASP A 137 10.82 11.22 3.77
CA ASP A 137 11.68 12.34 4.17
C ASP A 137 12.85 12.58 3.16
N GLU A 138 13.35 11.53 2.50
CA GLU A 138 14.46 11.56 1.51
C GLU A 138 13.99 11.64 0.04
N VAL A 139 12.72 11.32 -0.25
CA VAL A 139 12.16 11.34 -1.61
C VAL A 139 11.66 12.75 -1.99
N ALA A 140 11.25 13.54 -1.00
CA ALA A 140 10.85 14.93 -1.20
C ALA A 140 11.98 15.84 -1.72
N THR A 141 13.25 15.43 -1.60
CA THR A 141 14.42 16.16 -2.12
C THR A 141 14.88 15.71 -3.50
N THR A 142 14.37 14.58 -4.02
CA THR A 142 14.82 14.01 -5.32
C THR A 142 13.82 14.16 -6.46
N SER A 143 12.64 14.75 -6.22
CA SER A 143 11.63 15.03 -7.26
C SER A 143 11.67 16.46 -7.83
N THR A 144 12.70 17.24 -7.49
CA THR A 144 13.06 18.48 -8.19
C THR A 144 14.33 18.26 -8.99
N ASN A 145 14.17 17.78 -10.22
CA ASN A 145 14.99 18.08 -11.39
C ASN A 145 14.29 17.59 -12.66
#